data_AF-A1VW05-F1
#
_entry.id   AF-A1VW05-F1
#
_cell.length_a   1.000
_cell.length_b   1.000
_cell.length_c   1.000
_cell.angle_alpha   90.00
_cell.angle_beta   90.00
_cell.angle_gamma   90.00
#
_symmetry.space_group_name_H-M   'P 1'
#
loop_
_entity.id
_entity.type
_entity.pdbx_description
1 polymer ?
#
loop_
_entity_poly.entity_id
_entity_poly.type
_entity_poly.pdbx_seq_one_letter_code
_entity_poly.pdbx_strand_id
1 'polypeptide(L)'
;MKGMDMKGMMKDNNDKMSSMQMTGNADVDFAMMMRIHHLGAIDMAQAELKDGKAPEMRKMAQNIIAAQKKEIAQLDKFLAKNGHPVDKMSK
;
A
#
# COMPACT_ATOMS: atom_id res chain seq x y z
N MET A 1 10.92 -4.85 23.42
CA MET A 1 9.96 -4.72 22.31
C MET A 1 10.60 -5.38 21.10
N LYS A 2 9.97 -6.43 20.57
CA LYS A 2 10.36 -7.07 19.31
C LYS A 2 10.11 -6.03 18.21
N GLY A 3 11.07 -5.77 17.32
CA GLY A 3 10.83 -4.90 16.17
C GLY A 3 9.53 -5.31 15.46
N MET A 4 8.80 -4.33 14.93
CA MET A 4 7.50 -4.54 14.29
C MET A 4 7.49 -5.78 13.38
N ASP A 5 6.48 -6.64 13.50
CA ASP A 5 6.37 -7.90 12.77
C ASP A 5 6.09 -7.64 11.27
N MET A 6 7.17 -7.42 10.51
CA MET A 6 7.12 -7.20 9.06
C MET A 6 6.42 -8.35 8.32
N LYS A 7 6.55 -9.59 8.81
CA LYS A 7 5.91 -10.76 8.21
C LYS A 7 4.39 -10.70 8.42
N GLY A 8 3.96 -10.31 9.62
CA GLY A 8 2.56 -10.06 9.93
C GLY A 8 1.96 -8.99 9.02
N MET A 9 2.64 -7.84 8.87
CA MET A 9 2.21 -6.76 7.98
C MET A 9 2.06 -7.21 6.52
N MET A 10 3.03 -7.97 6.01
CA MET A 10 2.97 -8.50 4.64
C MET A 10 1.84 -9.52 4.48
N LYS A 11 1.60 -10.37 5.49
CA LYS A 11 0.48 -11.31 5.49
C LYS A 11 -0.86 -10.56 5.44
N ASP A 12 -1.06 -9.57 6.31
CA ASP A 12 -2.30 -8.79 6.34
C ASP A 12 -2.55 -8.06 5.02
N ASN A 13 -1.49 -7.55 4.39
CA ASN A 13 -1.58 -6.93 3.07
C ASN A 13 -1.98 -7.94 1.98
N ASN A 14 -1.38 -9.13 1.99
CA ASN A 14 -1.74 -10.21 1.06
C ASN A 14 -3.17 -10.71 1.28
N ASP A 15 -3.62 -10.82 2.52
CA ASP A 15 -5.00 -11.20 2.86
C ASP A 15 -5.98 -10.17 2.29
N LYS A 16 -5.70 -8.86 2.45
CA LYS A 16 -6.50 -7.80 1.83
C LYS A 16 -6.55 -7.91 0.30
N MET A 17 -5.40 -8.08 -0.36
CA MET A 17 -5.34 -8.21 -1.82
C MET A 17 -6.10 -9.45 -2.32
N SER A 18 -5.93 -10.60 -1.66
CA SER A 18 -6.60 -11.85 -2.04
C SER A 18 -8.11 -11.84 -1.77
N SER A 19 -8.58 -11.05 -0.81
CA SER A 19 -10.01 -10.86 -0.53
C SER A 19 -10.73 -9.89 -1.48
N MET A 20 -9.98 -9.19 -2.34
CA MET A 20 -10.55 -8.19 -3.26
C MET A 20 -11.40 -8.86 -4.33
N GLN A 21 -12.62 -8.35 -4.53
CA GLN A 21 -13.46 -8.77 -5.64
C GLN A 21 -12.99 -8.10 -6.93
N MET A 22 -12.60 -8.92 -7.90
CA MET A 22 -12.16 -8.46 -9.22
C MET A 22 -13.36 -8.00 -10.03
N THR A 23 -13.22 -6.87 -10.71
CA THR A 23 -14.25 -6.30 -11.58
C THR A 23 -14.25 -6.94 -12.97
N GLY A 24 -13.14 -7.58 -13.35
CA GLY A 24 -12.90 -8.09 -14.71
C GLY A 24 -12.35 -7.03 -15.66
N ASN A 25 -12.26 -5.76 -15.22
CA ASN A 25 -11.54 -4.72 -15.93
C ASN A 25 -10.09 -4.67 -15.43
N ALA A 26 -9.14 -5.04 -16.28
CA ALA A 26 -7.73 -5.13 -15.93
C ALA A 26 -7.14 -3.82 -15.38
N ASP A 27 -7.54 -2.66 -15.91
CA ASP A 27 -7.00 -1.37 -15.48
C ASP A 27 -7.52 -0.99 -14.08
N VAL A 28 -8.81 -1.24 -13.82
CA VAL A 28 -9.43 -1.01 -12.51
C VAL A 28 -8.85 -1.98 -11.50
N ASP A 29 -8.77 -3.26 -11.85
CA ASP A 29 -8.25 -4.31 -10.98
C ASP A 29 -6.78 -4.07 -10.63
N PHE A 30 -5.95 -3.68 -11.61
CA PHE A 30 -4.58 -3.25 -11.37
C PHE A 30 -4.53 -2.07 -10.40
N ALA A 31 -5.36 -1.05 -10.61
CA ALA A 31 -5.32 0.15 -9.80
C ALA A 31 -5.75 -0.11 -8.35
N MET A 32 -6.79 -0.92 -8.13
CA MET A 32 -7.22 -1.31 -6.79
C MET A 32 -6.16 -2.15 -6.08
N MET A 33 -5.58 -3.15 -6.76
CA MET A 33 -4.56 -4.03 -6.20
C MET A 33 -3.27 -3.27 -5.87
N MET A 34 -2.78 -2.42 -6.77
CA MET A 34 -1.57 -1.63 -6.51
C MET A 34 -1.75 -0.61 -5.42
N ARG A 35 -2.94 -0.07 -5.25
CA ARG A 35 -3.23 0.80 -4.12
C ARG A 35 -3.05 0.06 -2.79
N ILE A 36 -3.61 -1.14 -2.64
CA ILE A 36 -3.45 -1.95 -1.42
C ILE A 36 -1.98 -2.29 -1.22
N HIS A 37 -1.31 -2.79 -2.26
CA HIS A 37 0.11 -3.12 -2.23
C HIS A 37 0.97 -1.94 -1.74
N HIS A 38 0.71 -0.73 -2.24
CA HIS A 38 1.43 0.48 -1.82
C HIS A 38 1.14 0.89 -0.37
N LEU A 39 -0.09 0.71 0.11
CA LEU A 39 -0.40 0.95 1.52
C LEU A 39 0.40 0.01 2.43
N GLY A 40 0.46 -1.29 2.11
CA GLY A 40 1.28 -2.24 2.86
C GLY A 40 2.77 -1.92 2.83
N ALA A 41 3.31 -1.51 1.68
CA ALA A 41 4.70 -1.10 1.58
C ALA A 41 5.01 0.20 2.34
N ILE A 42 4.07 1.15 2.41
CA ILE A 42 4.18 2.32 3.29
C ILE A 42 4.21 1.91 4.76
N ASP A 43 3.35 0.98 5.19
CA ASP A 43 3.31 0.50 6.58
C ASP A 43 4.65 -0.14 6.98
N MET A 44 5.23 -0.98 6.12
CA MET A 44 6.57 -1.56 6.37
C MET A 44 7.68 -0.50 6.36
N ALA A 45 7.62 0.48 5.44
CA ALA A 45 8.60 1.55 5.40
C ALA A 45 8.54 2.41 6.68
N GLN A 46 7.35 2.66 7.23
CA GLN A 46 7.20 3.34 8.52
C GLN A 46 7.79 2.52 9.67
N ALA A 47 7.61 1.20 9.66
CA ALA A 47 8.24 0.30 10.62
C ALA A 47 9.77 0.36 10.56
N GLU A 48 10.36 0.39 9.35
CA GLU A 48 11.80 0.58 9.16
C GLU A 48 12.28 1.95 9.70
N LEU A 49 11.50 3.01 9.50
CA LEU A 49 11.84 4.32 10.08
C LEU A 49 11.74 4.39 11.60
N LYS A 50 10.94 3.51 12.21
CA LYS A 50 10.79 3.44 13.66
C LYS A 50 11.90 2.63 14.31
N ASP A 51 12.13 1.41 13.83
CA ASP A 51 12.98 0.42 14.51
C ASP A 51 14.31 0.18 13.79
N GLY A 52 14.38 0.48 12.49
CA GLY A 52 15.56 0.31 11.64
C GLY A 52 16.69 1.29 11.97
N LYS A 53 17.93 0.80 11.89
CA LYS A 53 19.13 1.54 12.32
C LYS A 53 20.07 1.91 11.17
N ALA A 54 20.02 1.17 10.05
CA ALA A 54 20.90 1.40 8.92
C ALA A 54 20.50 2.69 8.17
N PRO A 55 21.38 3.71 8.06
CA PRO A 55 21.02 4.97 7.42
C PRO A 55 20.54 4.81 5.97
N GLU A 56 21.14 3.87 5.23
CA GLU A 56 20.76 3.56 3.84
C GLU A 56 19.33 3.00 3.74
N MET A 57 18.93 2.13 4.68
CA MET A 57 17.59 1.51 4.69
C MET A 57 16.52 2.49 5.14
N ARG A 58 16.84 3.33 6.12
CA ARG A 58 15.96 4.45 6.51
C ARG A 58 15.78 5.44 5.35
N LYS A 59 16.84 5.74 4.61
CA LYS A 59 16.73 6.62 3.43
C LYS A 59 15.87 5.99 2.34
N MET A 60 16.02 4.68 2.10
CA MET A 60 15.16 3.95 1.17
C MET A 60 13.69 3.99 1.62
N ALA A 61 13.41 3.76 2.90
CA ALA A 61 12.06 3.81 3.46
C ALA A 61 11.40 5.20 3.29
N GLN A 62 12.14 6.29 3.52
CA GLN A 62 11.65 7.65 3.22
C GLN A 62 11.28 7.82 1.74
N ASN A 63 12.12 7.33 0.84
CA ASN A 63 11.88 7.42 -0.60
C ASN A 63 10.66 6.59 -1.03
N ILE A 64 10.49 5.38 -0.48
CA ILE A 64 9.32 4.52 -0.71
C ILE A 64 8.04 5.25 -0.30
N ILE A 65 8.01 5.82 0.91
CA ILE A 65 6.83 6.56 1.41
C ILE A 65 6.49 7.72 0.49
N ALA A 66 7.49 8.50 0.06
CA ALA A 66 7.27 9.66 -0.79
C ALA A 66 6.78 9.29 -2.20
N ALA A 67 7.34 8.24 -2.80
CA ALA A 67 6.94 7.76 -4.13
C ALA A 67 5.53 7.15 -4.08
N GLN A 68 5.30 6.22 -3.17
CA GLN A 68 4.04 5.46 -3.13
C GLN A 68 2.84 6.30 -2.69
N LYS A 69 3.04 7.36 -1.88
CA LYS A 69 1.97 8.34 -1.63
C LYS A 69 1.54 9.07 -2.90
N LYS A 70 2.47 9.39 -3.80
CA LYS A 70 2.15 10.04 -5.08
C LYS A 70 1.42 9.07 -6.01
N GLU A 71 1.87 7.81 -6.06
CA GLU A 71 1.25 6.76 -6.86
C GLU A 71 -0.17 6.46 -6.34
N ILE A 72 -0.38 6.34 -5.03
CA ILE A 72 -1.72 6.21 -4.44
C ILE A 72 -2.63 7.35 -4.86
N ALA A 73 -2.17 8.61 -4.83
CA ALA A 73 -2.99 9.73 -5.27
C ALA A 73 -3.39 9.64 -6.76
N GLN A 74 -2.51 9.11 -7.62
CA GLN A 74 -2.81 8.87 -9.03
C GLN A 74 -3.81 7.72 -9.20
N LEU A 75 -3.63 6.62 -8.46
CA LEU A 75 -4.53 5.47 -8.46
C LEU A 75 -5.92 5.86 -7.94
N ASP A 76 -6.00 6.64 -6.86
CA ASP A 76 -7.27 7.11 -6.27
C ASP A 76 -8.03 8.00 -7.25
N LYS A 77 -7.30 8.89 -7.95
CA LYS A 77 -7.89 9.73 -9.01
C LYS A 77 -8.39 8.89 -10.19
N PHE A 78 -7.63 7.88 -10.61
CA PHE A 78 -8.04 6.97 -11.66
C PHE A 78 -9.28 6.18 -11.26
N LEU A 79 -9.28 5.57 -10.08
CA LEU A 79 -10.39 4.79 -9.55
C LEU A 79 -11.66 5.63 -9.41
N ALA A 80 -11.57 6.85 -8.86
CA ALA A 80 -12.69 7.77 -8.77
C ALA A 80 -13.28 8.12 -10.16
N LYS A 81 -12.44 8.39 -11.16
CA LYS A 81 -12.87 8.67 -12.54
C LYS A 81 -13.58 7.48 -13.19
N ASN A 82 -13.23 6.25 -12.79
CA ASN A 82 -13.77 5.03 -13.35
C ASN A 82 -14.89 4.39 -12.50
N GLY A 83 -15.48 5.13 -11.56
CA GLY A 83 -16.63 4.66 -10.78
C GLY A 83 -16.30 3.85 -9.51
N HIS A 84 -15.04 3.83 -9.09
CA HIS A 84 -14.54 3.11 -7.91
C HIS A 84 -13.95 4.07 -6.85
N PRO A 85 -14.69 5.08 -6.34
CA PRO A 85 -14.15 6.01 -5.36
C PRO A 85 -13.77 5.30 -4.05
N VAL A 86 -12.56 5.55 -3.58
CA VAL A 86 -11.94 4.74 -2.51
C VAL A 86 -12.45 5.05 -1.10
N ASP A 87 -13.16 6.17 -0.93
CA ASP A 87 -13.88 6.50 0.31
C ASP A 87 -15.10 5.59 0.56
N LYS A 88 -15.53 4.79 -0.42
CA LYS A 88 -16.69 3.90 -0.32
C LYS A 88 -16.36 2.44 0.04
N MET A 89 -15.07 2.08 0.15
CA MET A 89 -14.67 0.72 0.56
C MET A 89 -14.55 0.55 2.08
N SER A 90 -15.06 1.50 2.85
CA SER A 90 -15.17 1.41 4.32
C SER A 90 -16.62 1.15 4.73
N LYS A 91 -17.09 -0.08 4.54
CA LYS A 91 -18.14 -0.71 5.35
C LYS A 91 -17.81 -2.18 5.54
#